data_AF-A0A521UK70-F1
#
_entry.id   AF-A0A521UK70-F1
#
_cell.length_a   1.000
_cell.length_b   1.000
_cell.length_c   1.000
_cell.angle_alpha   90.00
_cell.angle_beta   90.00
_cell.angle_gamma   90.00
#
_symmetry.space_group_name_H-M   'P 1'
#
loop_
_entity.id
_entity.type
_entity.pdbx_description
1 polymer ?
#
loop_
_entity_poly.entity_id
_entity_poly.type
_entity_poly.pdbx_seq_one_letter_code
_entity_poly.pdbx_strand_id
1 'polypeptide(L)'
;MIKIKSAALLKDVMRDYFQGFAGKKVAWCTSVGPAELLRAFGFEVYFPENHGALLGATRTAMDYIPAATKQGYSGHVCSYTTSDIGAFLSKETPLKKQYGLEGVPRPDLIVYNTNQCREVEDWFHFYARHFNCPIAGIHPPRHLHEVTKDEIDLVVRQFKAIIPICEKASSVKFDNDRFREVLRL
;
A
#
# COMPACT_ATOMS: atom_id res chain seq x y z
N MET A 1 -21.08 20.25 21.09
CA MET A 1 -20.15 19.51 20.21
C MET A 1 -20.29 20.05 18.80
N ILE A 2 -19.24 20.62 18.21
CA ILE A 2 -19.29 21.14 16.83
C ILE A 2 -19.30 19.94 15.87
N LYS A 3 -20.34 19.83 15.04
CA LYS A 3 -20.44 18.76 14.03
C LYS A 3 -19.54 19.11 12.85
N ILE A 4 -18.47 18.34 12.66
CA ILE A 4 -17.58 18.48 11.49
C ILE A 4 -18.33 17.96 10.26
N LYS A 5 -18.68 18.86 9.33
CA LYS A 5 -19.47 18.51 8.12
C LYS A 5 -18.77 17.48 7.22
N SER A 6 -17.44 17.58 7.10
CA SER A 6 -16.63 16.67 6.29
C SER A 6 -16.48 15.26 6.85
N ALA A 7 -16.86 15.01 8.12
CA ALA A 7 -16.74 13.68 8.72
C ALA A 7 -17.67 12.65 8.08
N ALA A 8 -18.84 13.06 7.57
CA ALA A 8 -19.73 12.17 6.83
C ALA A 8 -19.10 11.78 5.48
N LEU A 9 -18.61 12.78 4.73
CA LEU A 9 -17.95 12.56 3.45
C LEU A 9 -16.72 11.65 3.58
N LEU A 10 -15.88 11.86 4.60
CA LEU A 10 -14.72 11.01 4.83
C LEU A 10 -15.12 9.54 5.08
N LYS A 11 -16.20 9.30 5.82
CA LYS A 11 -16.71 7.93 6.04
C LYS A 11 -17.17 7.29 4.73
N ASP A 12 -17.82 8.07 3.87
CA ASP A 12 -18.23 7.59 2.55
C ASP A 12 -17.02 7.24 1.70
N VAL A 13 -16.04 8.14 1.61
CA VAL A 13 -14.78 7.91 0.88
C VAL A 13 -14.04 6.66 1.37
N MET A 14 -13.90 6.48 2.69
CA MET A 14 -13.20 5.33 3.25
C MET A 14 -13.97 4.02 3.04
N ARG A 15 -15.31 4.04 3.13
CA ARG A 15 -16.14 2.88 2.82
C ARG A 15 -16.00 2.47 1.36
N ASP A 16 -16.15 3.44 0.45
CA ASP A 16 -16.09 3.20 -0.99
C ASP A 16 -14.69 2.68 -1.39
N TYR A 17 -13.63 3.21 -0.75
CA TYR A 17 -12.27 2.71 -0.88
C TYR A 17 -12.15 1.25 -0.44
N PHE A 18 -12.48 0.90 0.81
CA PHE A 18 -12.27 -0.47 1.32
C PHE A 18 -13.15 -1.52 0.64
N GLN A 19 -14.36 -1.16 0.22
CA GLN A 19 -15.28 -2.08 -0.46
C GLN A 19 -15.01 -2.18 -1.97
N GLY A 20 -14.21 -1.27 -2.53
CA GLY A 20 -14.01 -1.11 -3.97
C GLY A 20 -13.15 -2.16 -4.67
N PHE A 21 -12.62 -3.16 -3.95
CA PHE A 21 -11.63 -4.12 -4.47
C PHE A 21 -12.21 -5.44 -5.01
N ALA A 22 -13.48 -5.75 -4.73
CA ALA A 22 -14.08 -7.03 -5.11
C ALA A 22 -14.10 -7.22 -6.64
N GLY A 23 -13.59 -8.36 -7.12
CA GLY A 23 -13.60 -8.73 -8.54
C GLY A 23 -12.63 -7.94 -9.43
N LYS A 24 -11.72 -7.15 -8.85
CA LYS A 24 -10.77 -6.32 -9.58
C LYS A 24 -9.34 -6.81 -9.37
N LYS A 25 -8.43 -6.46 -10.29
CA LYS A 25 -6.99 -6.67 -10.09
C LYS A 25 -6.47 -5.67 -9.08
N VAL A 26 -5.76 -6.13 -8.06
CA VAL A 26 -5.33 -5.30 -6.93
C VAL A 26 -3.82 -5.16 -6.91
N ALA A 27 -3.33 -3.92 -6.91
CA ALA A 27 -1.95 -3.64 -6.60
C ALA A 27 -1.85 -3.03 -5.19
N TRP A 28 -1.00 -3.59 -4.34
CA TRP A 28 -0.65 -2.92 -3.09
C TRP A 28 0.41 -1.86 -3.36
N CYS A 29 0.26 -0.71 -2.73
CA CYS A 29 1.14 0.43 -2.90
C CYS A 29 1.41 1.08 -1.53
N THR A 30 2.65 1.46 -1.25
CA THR A 30 2.93 2.38 -0.14
C THR A 30 2.31 3.74 -0.41
N SER A 31 2.05 4.54 0.62
CA SER A 31 1.39 5.85 0.49
C SER A 31 2.10 6.83 -0.46
N VAL A 32 3.42 6.72 -0.59
CA VAL A 32 4.25 7.51 -1.53
C VAL A 32 4.74 6.70 -2.75
N GLY A 33 4.13 5.54 -3.00
CA GLY A 33 4.44 4.71 -4.15
C GLY A 33 3.81 5.24 -5.45
N PRO A 34 4.13 4.62 -6.60
CA PRO A 34 3.73 5.11 -7.92
C PRO A 34 2.29 4.71 -8.27
N ALA A 35 1.30 5.16 -7.50
CA ALA A 35 -0.09 4.73 -7.62
C ALA A 35 -0.70 5.03 -9.00
N GLU A 36 -0.32 6.13 -9.63
CA GLU A 36 -0.76 6.54 -10.96
C GLU A 36 -0.26 5.58 -12.03
N LEU A 37 0.98 5.09 -11.90
CA LEU A 37 1.52 4.07 -12.80
C LEU A 37 0.69 2.79 -12.69
N LEU A 38 0.38 2.36 -11.47
CA LEU A 38 -0.44 1.16 -11.22
C LEU A 38 -1.86 1.30 -11.79
N ARG A 39 -2.50 2.44 -11.57
CA ARG A 39 -3.84 2.73 -12.13
C ARG A 39 -3.83 2.77 -13.66
N ALA A 40 -2.75 3.21 -14.30
CA ALA A 40 -2.61 3.19 -15.75
C ALA A 40 -2.62 1.76 -16.32
N PHE A 41 -2.18 0.76 -15.54
CA PHE A 41 -2.32 -0.67 -15.87
C PHE A 41 -3.66 -1.29 -15.46
N GLY A 42 -4.61 -0.49 -14.96
CA GLY A 42 -5.94 -0.94 -14.59
C GLY A 42 -6.02 -1.64 -13.22
N PHE A 43 -5.01 -1.48 -12.37
CA PHE A 43 -5.09 -1.95 -10.99
C PHE A 43 -5.95 -1.02 -10.14
N GLU A 44 -6.75 -1.60 -9.25
CA GLU A 44 -7.16 -0.91 -8.04
C GLU A 44 -6.02 -0.90 -7.04
N VAL A 45 -5.81 0.25 -6.41
CA VAL A 45 -4.64 0.46 -5.56
C VAL A 45 -5.04 0.40 -4.10
N TYR A 46 -4.50 -0.59 -3.39
CA TYR A 46 -4.66 -0.76 -1.96
C TYR A 46 -3.41 -0.27 -1.21
N PHE A 47 -3.62 0.51 -0.17
CA PHE A 47 -2.60 1.03 0.74
C PHE A 47 -2.72 0.34 2.10
N PRO A 48 -1.80 -0.58 2.44
CA PRO A 48 -1.72 -1.20 3.78
C PRO A 48 -1.68 -0.17 4.91
N GLU A 49 -1.11 1.02 4.69
CA GLU A 49 -1.11 2.10 5.69
C GLU A 49 -2.51 2.58 6.06
N ASN A 50 -3.50 2.52 5.16
CA ASN A 50 -4.89 2.84 5.51
C ASN A 50 -5.47 1.82 6.50
N HIS A 51 -5.08 0.56 6.39
CA HIS A 51 -5.44 -0.46 7.37
C HIS A 51 -4.69 -0.26 8.69
N GLY A 52 -3.40 0.08 8.65
CA GLY A 52 -2.63 0.50 9.84
C GLY A 52 -3.27 1.68 10.59
N ALA A 53 -3.69 2.71 9.86
CA ALA A 53 -4.40 3.85 10.41
C ALA A 53 -5.75 3.44 11.02
N LEU A 54 -6.47 2.54 10.34
CA LEU A 54 -7.73 2.00 10.84
C LEU A 54 -7.54 1.25 12.17
N LEU A 55 -6.53 0.38 12.26
CA LEU A 55 -6.19 -0.36 13.49
C LEU A 55 -5.91 0.57 14.66
N GLY A 56 -5.22 1.69 14.41
CA GLY A 56 -5.01 2.75 15.40
C GLY A 56 -6.31 3.45 15.80
N ALA A 57 -7.12 3.84 14.82
CA ALA A 57 -8.40 4.54 15.04
C ALA A 57 -9.41 3.69 15.81
N THR A 58 -9.40 2.37 15.63
CA THR A 58 -10.25 1.42 16.38
C THR A 58 -9.69 1.00 17.72
N ARG A 59 -8.48 1.47 18.08
CA ARG A 59 -7.77 1.06 19.30
C ARG A 59 -7.50 -0.45 19.39
N THR A 60 -7.36 -1.11 18.25
CA THR A 60 -7.10 -2.56 18.17
C THR A 60 -5.64 -2.88 17.85
N ALA A 61 -4.81 -1.89 17.54
CA ALA A 61 -3.40 -2.12 17.19
C ALA A 61 -2.63 -2.91 18.28
N MET A 62 -2.85 -2.58 19.56
CA MET A 62 -2.19 -3.25 20.68
C MET A 62 -2.62 -4.70 20.87
N ASP A 63 -3.81 -5.07 20.39
CA ASP A 63 -4.29 -6.45 20.45
C ASP A 63 -3.51 -7.36 19.50
N TYR A 64 -2.97 -6.78 18.41
CA TYR A 64 -2.36 -7.53 17.32
C TYR A 64 -0.82 -7.49 17.29
N ILE A 65 -0.20 -6.42 17.78
CA ILE A 65 1.28 -6.32 17.87
C ILE A 65 1.92 -7.56 18.52
N PRO A 66 1.40 -8.13 19.62
CA PRO A 66 1.97 -9.33 20.22
C PRO A 66 2.06 -10.55 19.28
N ALA A 67 1.11 -10.67 18.33
CA ALA A 67 1.14 -11.76 17.35
C ALA A 67 2.32 -11.64 16.39
N ALA A 68 2.69 -10.42 15.97
CA ALA A 68 3.89 -10.16 15.20
C ALA A 68 5.16 -10.37 16.04
N THR A 69 5.19 -9.88 17.28
CA THR A 69 6.35 -10.08 18.18
C THR A 69 6.65 -11.56 18.42
N LYS A 70 5.62 -12.42 18.52
CA LYS A 70 5.78 -13.88 18.62
C LYS A 70 6.47 -14.50 17.39
N GLN A 71 6.41 -13.85 16.23
CA GLN A 71 7.14 -14.25 15.02
C GLN A 71 8.56 -13.67 14.94
N GLY A 72 9.02 -12.98 15.98
CA GLY A 72 10.39 -12.44 16.06
C GLY A 72 10.53 -10.99 15.63
N TYR A 73 9.44 -10.27 15.36
CA TYR A 73 9.51 -8.82 15.10
C TYR A 73 9.92 -8.06 16.38
N SER A 74 10.91 -7.18 16.24
CA SER A 74 11.36 -6.30 17.33
C SER A 74 10.25 -5.36 17.79
N GLY A 75 10.19 -5.07 19.09
CA GLY A 75 9.28 -4.05 19.66
C GLY A 75 9.59 -2.62 19.22
N HIS A 76 10.71 -2.40 18.53
CA HIS A 76 11.09 -1.11 17.95
C HIS A 76 10.61 -0.91 16.50
N VAL A 77 10.05 -1.94 15.87
CA VAL A 77 9.46 -1.81 14.52
C VAL A 77 8.20 -0.95 14.57
N CYS A 78 7.93 -0.19 13.51
CA CYS A 78 6.73 0.64 13.39
C CYS A 78 5.45 -0.10 13.79
N SER A 79 4.58 0.56 14.55
CA SER A 79 3.31 0.02 14.99
C SER A 79 2.36 -0.29 13.82
N TYR A 80 2.46 0.42 12.70
CA TYR A 80 1.71 0.09 11.48
C TYR A 80 2.10 -1.30 10.99
N THR A 81 3.39 -1.56 10.75
CA THR A 81 3.90 -2.86 10.31
C THR A 81 3.53 -4.00 11.26
N THR A 82 3.80 -3.83 12.55
CA THR A 82 3.59 -4.90 13.54
C THR A 82 2.13 -5.18 13.83
N SER A 83 1.28 -4.16 13.91
CA SER A 83 -0.16 -4.37 14.09
C SER A 83 -0.83 -4.92 12.83
N ASP A 84 -0.43 -4.46 11.65
CA ASP A 84 -0.98 -4.94 10.37
C ASP A 84 -0.63 -6.41 10.11
N ILE A 85 0.65 -6.78 10.23
CA ILE A 85 1.10 -8.17 10.15
C ILE A 85 0.46 -9.00 11.27
N GLY A 86 0.38 -8.47 12.49
CA GLY A 86 -0.21 -9.16 13.62
C GLY A 86 -1.70 -9.47 13.42
N ALA A 87 -2.46 -8.53 12.86
CA ALA A 87 -3.87 -8.67 12.53
C ALA A 87 -4.04 -9.74 11.46
N PHE A 88 -3.21 -9.67 10.42
CA PHE A 88 -3.18 -10.65 9.33
C PHE A 88 -2.88 -12.08 9.84
N LEU A 89 -1.85 -12.24 10.67
CA LEU A 89 -1.48 -13.54 11.26
C LEU A 89 -2.56 -14.10 12.18
N SER A 90 -3.25 -13.21 12.91
CA SER A 90 -4.37 -13.57 13.78
C SER A 90 -5.66 -13.89 13.01
N LYS A 91 -5.71 -13.60 11.70
CA LYS A 91 -6.91 -13.67 10.85
C LYS A 91 -8.07 -12.82 11.40
N GLU A 92 -7.72 -11.70 12.01
CA GLU A 92 -8.65 -10.76 12.64
C GLU A 92 -8.41 -9.36 12.09
N THR A 93 -9.47 -8.57 11.93
CA THR A 93 -9.34 -7.20 11.44
C THR A 93 -10.56 -6.35 11.81
N PRO A 94 -10.38 -5.05 12.12
CA PRO A 94 -11.49 -4.12 12.25
C PRO A 94 -12.28 -3.95 10.93
N LEU A 95 -11.73 -4.32 9.78
CA LEU A 95 -12.42 -4.27 8.48
C LEU A 95 -13.70 -5.11 8.49
N LYS A 96 -13.73 -6.22 9.24
CA LYS A 96 -14.91 -7.10 9.35
C LYS A 96 -16.07 -6.37 10.00
N LYS A 97 -15.84 -5.73 11.14
CA LYS A 97 -16.87 -5.00 11.87
C LYS A 97 -17.26 -3.69 11.20
N GLN A 98 -16.32 -2.99 10.57
CA GLN A 98 -16.57 -1.65 10.01
C GLN A 98 -17.10 -1.66 8.58
N TYR A 99 -16.60 -2.58 7.74
CA TYR A 99 -16.86 -2.57 6.30
C TYR A 99 -17.41 -3.91 5.78
N GLY A 100 -17.60 -4.92 6.66
CA GLY A 100 -18.12 -6.22 6.29
C GLY A 100 -17.14 -7.08 5.48
N LEU A 101 -15.84 -6.81 5.60
CA LEU A 101 -14.80 -7.50 4.85
C LEU A 101 -14.09 -8.53 5.72
N GLU A 102 -13.90 -9.75 5.22
CA GLU A 102 -13.22 -10.82 5.96
C GLU A 102 -11.72 -10.57 6.17
N GLY A 103 -11.12 -9.67 5.38
CA GLY A 103 -9.69 -9.39 5.44
C GLY A 103 -9.26 -8.28 4.48
N VAL A 104 -7.95 -8.04 4.46
CA VAL A 104 -7.31 -7.19 3.45
C VAL A 104 -7.40 -7.83 2.05
N PRO A 105 -7.54 -7.04 0.96
CA PRO A 105 -7.67 -7.60 -0.38
C PRO A 105 -6.38 -8.31 -0.80
N ARG A 106 -6.50 -9.47 -1.46
CA ARG A 106 -5.34 -10.20 -1.96
C ARG A 106 -4.64 -9.40 -3.08
N PRO A 107 -3.31 -9.19 -3.02
CA PRO A 107 -2.56 -8.50 -4.08
C PRO A 107 -2.28 -9.41 -5.29
N ASP A 108 -2.35 -8.83 -6.48
CA ASP A 108 -1.77 -9.37 -7.73
C ASP A 108 -0.35 -8.83 -7.97
N LEU A 109 -0.06 -7.65 -7.42
CA LEU A 109 1.24 -6.97 -7.48
C LEU A 109 1.45 -6.15 -6.20
N ILE A 110 2.68 -6.08 -5.73
CA ILE A 110 3.05 -5.22 -4.61
C ILE A 110 4.12 -4.23 -5.08
N VAL A 111 3.93 -2.93 -4.85
CA VAL A 111 4.92 -1.91 -5.16
C VAL A 111 5.15 -1.01 -3.95
N TYR A 112 6.41 -0.72 -3.65
CA TYR A 112 6.76 0.16 -2.53
C TYR A 112 7.73 1.25 -2.95
N ASN A 113 7.80 2.32 -2.14
CA ASN A 113 8.76 3.40 -2.30
C ASN A 113 9.40 3.75 -0.95
N THR A 114 10.72 3.63 -0.85
CA THR A 114 11.47 3.85 0.40
C THR A 114 11.68 5.32 0.73
N ASN A 115 11.14 6.25 -0.05
CA ASN A 115 11.11 7.68 0.28
C ASN A 115 10.38 7.94 1.61
N GLN A 116 9.37 7.13 1.93
CA GLN A 116 8.64 7.21 3.20
C GLN A 116 9.49 6.73 4.37
N CYS A 117 9.91 5.46 4.34
CA CYS A 117 10.91 4.90 5.24
C CYS A 117 11.48 3.61 4.65
N ARG A 118 12.55 3.05 5.23
CA ARG A 118 13.12 1.77 4.76
C ARG A 118 12.31 0.56 5.20
N GLU A 119 11.53 0.67 6.28
CA GLU A 119 10.77 -0.46 6.84
C GLU A 119 9.65 -0.95 5.93
N VAL A 120 9.08 -0.09 5.07
CA VAL A 120 8.00 -0.49 4.13
C VAL A 120 8.46 -1.58 3.17
N GLU A 121 9.73 -1.61 2.80
CA GLU A 121 10.27 -2.65 1.95
C GLU A 121 10.15 -4.02 2.63
N ASP A 122 10.56 -4.15 3.89
CA ASP A 122 10.52 -5.43 4.60
C ASP A 122 9.07 -5.86 4.91
N TRP A 123 8.22 -4.88 5.28
CA TRP A 123 6.78 -5.09 5.48
C TRP A 123 6.10 -5.62 4.21
N PHE A 124 6.38 -5.03 3.05
CA PHE A 124 5.76 -5.43 1.79
C PHE A 124 6.33 -6.76 1.29
N HIS A 125 7.63 -7.03 1.51
CA HIS A 125 8.23 -8.32 1.22
C HIS A 125 7.63 -9.47 2.04
N PHE A 126 7.20 -9.23 3.29
CA PHE A 126 6.45 -10.22 4.05
C PHE A 126 5.18 -10.67 3.31
N TYR A 127 4.40 -9.71 2.82
CA TYR A 127 3.17 -10.02 2.08
C TYR A 127 3.43 -10.60 0.70
N ALA A 128 4.47 -10.15 -0.01
CA ALA A 128 4.83 -10.71 -1.30
C ALA A 128 5.16 -12.20 -1.19
N ARG A 129 5.91 -12.59 -0.15
CA ARG A 129 6.20 -14.00 0.15
C ARG A 129 4.94 -14.78 0.53
N HIS A 130 4.10 -14.20 1.39
CA HIS A 130 2.88 -14.87 1.85
C HIS A 130 1.89 -15.13 0.70
N PHE A 131 1.66 -14.13 -0.15
CA PHE A 131 0.72 -14.23 -1.26
C PHE A 131 1.34 -14.81 -2.53
N ASN A 132 2.66 -15.01 -2.56
CA ASN A 132 3.42 -15.45 -3.73
C ASN A 132 3.13 -14.58 -4.96
N CYS A 133 3.24 -13.26 -4.80
CA CYS A 133 2.99 -12.27 -5.85
C CYS A 133 4.26 -11.47 -6.17
N PRO A 134 4.39 -10.92 -7.39
CA PRO A 134 5.52 -10.07 -7.73
C PRO A 134 5.58 -8.84 -6.83
N ILE A 135 6.81 -8.39 -6.56
CA ILE A 135 7.10 -7.17 -5.81
C ILE A 135 8.11 -6.31 -6.55
N ALA A 136 7.93 -4.99 -6.53
CA ALA A 136 8.87 -4.03 -7.09
C ALA A 136 9.03 -2.81 -6.19
N GLY A 137 10.19 -2.16 -6.23
CA GLY A 137 10.53 -1.07 -5.31
C GLY A 137 11.17 0.12 -6.01
N ILE A 138 10.87 1.30 -5.48
CA ILE A 138 11.60 2.55 -5.79
C ILE A 138 12.41 2.93 -4.55
N HIS A 139 13.69 3.21 -4.78
CA HIS A 139 14.66 3.57 -3.75
C HIS A 139 15.27 4.92 -4.11
N PRO A 140 14.59 6.04 -3.83
CA PRO A 140 15.16 7.36 -4.02
C PRO A 140 16.29 7.61 -3.02
N PRO A 141 17.33 8.38 -3.41
CA PRO A 141 18.35 8.82 -2.47
C PRO A 141 17.75 9.70 -1.37
N ARG A 142 18.33 9.62 -0.17
CA ARG A 142 17.84 10.31 1.03
C ARG A 142 18.74 11.48 1.39
N HIS A 143 18.17 12.46 2.12
CA HIS A 143 18.89 13.61 2.68
C HIS A 143 19.57 14.49 1.62
N LEU A 144 18.91 14.67 0.48
CA LEU A 144 19.37 15.57 -0.56
C LEU A 144 19.13 17.02 -0.16
N HIS A 145 20.14 17.86 -0.35
CA HIS A 145 20.00 19.32 -0.25
C HIS A 145 19.38 19.91 -1.52
N GLU A 146 19.78 19.40 -2.67
CA GLU A 146 19.25 19.76 -3.99
C GLU A 146 19.02 18.47 -4.78
N VAL A 147 17.94 18.44 -5.57
CA VAL A 147 17.64 17.33 -6.47
C VAL A 147 18.28 17.64 -7.81
N THR A 148 19.32 16.89 -8.17
CA THR A 148 20.01 17.05 -9.45
C THR A 148 19.42 16.11 -10.51
N LYS A 149 19.89 16.27 -11.74
CA LYS A 149 19.50 15.41 -12.86
C LYS A 149 19.84 13.94 -12.60
N ASP A 150 20.92 13.65 -11.88
CA ASP A 150 21.35 12.27 -11.65
C ASP A 150 20.38 11.52 -10.73
N GLU A 151 19.86 12.18 -9.68
CA GLU A 151 18.83 11.59 -8.83
C GLU A 151 17.50 11.41 -9.57
N ILE A 152 17.13 12.38 -10.42
CA ILE A 152 15.94 12.27 -11.28
C ILE A 152 16.08 11.07 -12.22
N ASP A 153 17.19 10.97 -12.94
CA ASP A 153 17.44 9.90 -13.90
C ASP A 153 17.49 8.53 -13.20
N LEU A 154 18.02 8.47 -11.97
CA LEU A 154 17.97 7.27 -11.12
C LEU A 154 16.53 6.84 -10.83
N VAL A 155 15.68 7.74 -10.37
CA VAL A 155 14.28 7.41 -10.04
C VAL A 155 13.49 7.08 -11.31
N VAL A 156 13.70 7.80 -12.41
CA VAL A 156 13.06 7.52 -13.71
C VAL A 156 13.41 6.11 -14.20
N ARG A 157 14.67 5.66 -14.05
CA ARG A 157 15.06 4.29 -14.39
C ARG A 157 14.31 3.25 -13.54
N GLN A 158 14.11 3.52 -12.25
CA GLN A 158 13.37 2.63 -11.35
C GLN A 158 11.88 2.56 -11.73
N PHE A 159 11.23 3.69 -12.04
CA PHE A 159 9.86 3.69 -12.58
C PHE A 159 9.76 2.86 -13.87
N LYS A 160 10.69 3.05 -14.81
CA LYS A 160 10.73 2.28 -16.07
C LYS A 160 10.96 0.79 -15.85
N ALA A 161 11.71 0.41 -14.81
CA ALA A 161 11.94 -1.00 -14.47
C ALA A 161 10.68 -1.68 -13.90
N ILE A 162 9.74 -0.91 -13.32
CA ILE A 162 8.46 -1.43 -12.79
C ILE A 162 7.48 -1.74 -13.93
N ILE A 163 7.51 -0.98 -15.03
CA ILE A 163 6.63 -1.16 -16.20
C ILE A 163 6.49 -2.62 -16.65
N PRO A 164 7.58 -3.37 -16.98
CA PRO A 164 7.44 -4.76 -17.43
C PRO A 164 6.85 -5.70 -16.36
N ILE A 165 7.04 -5.39 -15.07
CA ILE A 165 6.44 -6.16 -13.96
C ILE A 165 4.93 -5.91 -13.94
N CYS A 166 4.51 -4.65 -14.07
CA CYS A 166 3.10 -4.29 -14.21
C CYS A 166 2.47 -4.93 -15.45
N GLU A 167 3.15 -4.92 -16.61
CA GLU A 167 2.65 -5.58 -17.83
C GLU A 167 2.39 -7.06 -17.61
N LYS A 168 3.33 -7.75 -16.93
CA LYS A 168 3.19 -9.18 -16.65
C LYS A 168 2.04 -9.47 -15.68
N ALA A 169 1.91 -8.70 -14.60
CA ALA A 169 0.88 -8.90 -13.59
C ALA A 169 -0.53 -8.49 -14.08
N SER A 170 -0.63 -7.41 -14.86
CA SER A 170 -1.90 -6.91 -15.39
C SER A 170 -2.31 -7.55 -16.71
N SER A 171 -1.36 -8.10 -17.48
CA SER A 171 -1.55 -8.47 -18.89
C SER A 171 -1.94 -7.28 -19.79
N VAL A 172 -1.71 -6.04 -19.33
CA VAL A 172 -1.98 -4.79 -20.06
C VAL A 172 -0.64 -4.20 -20.48
N LYS A 173 -0.51 -3.77 -21.74
CA LYS A 173 0.69 -3.10 -22.23
C LYS A 173 0.75 -1.64 -21.79
N PHE A 174 1.96 -1.12 -21.56
CA PHE A 174 2.11 0.26 -21.15
C PHE A 174 1.59 1.21 -22.25
N ASP A 175 0.61 2.03 -21.89
CA ASP A 175 0.04 3.06 -22.74
C ASP A 175 0.33 4.43 -22.12
N ASN A 176 1.10 5.23 -22.85
CA ASN A 176 1.53 6.56 -22.41
C ASN A 176 0.35 7.56 -22.38
N ASP A 177 -0.64 7.42 -23.26
CA ASP A 177 -1.81 8.30 -23.28
C ASP A 177 -2.74 7.96 -22.12
N ARG A 178 -2.93 6.66 -21.83
CA ARG A 178 -3.62 6.23 -20.61
C ARG A 178 -2.91 6.71 -19.34
N PHE A 179 -1.58 6.63 -19.29
CA PHE A 179 -0.82 7.12 -18.14
C PHE A 179 -0.99 8.64 -17.94
N ARG A 180 -0.96 9.43 -19.03
CA ARG A 180 -1.25 10.87 -18.98
C ARG A 180 -2.67 11.18 -18.53
N GLU A 181 -3.65 10.38 -18.94
CA GLU A 181 -5.03 10.53 -18.47
C GLU A 181 -5.13 10.34 -16.96
N VAL A 182 -4.51 9.28 -16.43
CA VAL A 182 -4.50 9.01 -14.98
C VAL A 182 -3.80 10.11 -14.18
N LEU A 183 -2.73 10.71 -14.71
CA LEU A 183 -2.02 11.82 -14.07
C LEU A 183 -2.82 13.14 -13.99
N ARG A 184 -3.95 13.24 -14.70
CA ARG A 184 -4.83 14.43 -14.64
C ARG A 184 -5.86 14.36 -13.51
N LEU A 185 -6.02 13.20 -12.88
CA LEU A 185 -6.91 12.97 -11.74
C LEU A 185 -6.36 13.61 -10.46
#